data_AF-A0A4Q3ISP1-F1
#
_entry.id   AF-A0A4Q3ISP1-F1
#
_cell.length_a   1.000
_cell.length_b   1.000
_cell.length_c   1.000
_cell.angle_alpha   90.00
_cell.angle_beta   90.00
_cell.angle_gamma   90.00
#
_symmetry.space_group_name_H-M   'P 1'
#
loop_
_entity.id
_entity.type
_entity.pdbx_description
1 polymer ?
#
loop_
_entity_poly.entity_id
_entity_poly.type
_entity_poly.pdbx_seq_one_letter_code
_entity_poly.pdbx_strand_id
1 'polypeptide(L)'
;MKTRPLGRTGLDVSEICLGTMTWGSQNSEAEGHAQMDYAVAHGVNFFDTAEMYPTTPLAKETVGRTEEIVGSWLKASGKRQDIIVAT
;
A
#
# COMPACT_ATOMS: atom_id res chain seq x y z
N MET A 1 3.32 -3.80 -16.68
CA MET A 1 4.32 -3.48 -15.64
C MET A 1 5.57 -4.31 -15.85
N LYS A 2 6.77 -3.75 -15.65
CA LYS A 2 8.00 -4.52 -15.56
C LYS A 2 8.23 -4.94 -14.10
N THR A 3 8.61 -6.19 -13.87
CA THR A 3 8.95 -6.69 -12.54
C THR A 3 10.45 -6.93 -12.39
N ARG A 4 10.92 -7.01 -11.14
CA ARG A 4 12.30 -7.30 -10.77
C ARG A 4 12.32 -8.27 -9.57
N PRO A 5 13.28 -9.20 -9.53
CA PRO A 5 13.44 -10.07 -8.38
C PRO A 5 13.87 -9.26 -7.15
N LEU A 6 13.21 -9.50 -6.01
CA LEU A 6 13.56 -8.89 -4.74
C LEU A 6 14.74 -9.64 -4.10
N GLY A 7 15.95 -9.27 -4.51
CA GLY A 7 17.18 -9.89 -4.00
C GLY A 7 17.20 -11.41 -4.24
N ARG A 8 17.34 -12.19 -3.17
CA ARG A 8 17.42 -13.67 -3.21
C ARG A 8 16.18 -14.34 -2.63
N THR A 9 15.07 -13.62 -2.54
CA THR A 9 13.85 -14.07 -1.84
C THR A 9 12.97 -15.00 -2.69
N GLY A 10 13.13 -14.97 -4.03
CA GLY A 10 12.23 -15.64 -4.96
C GLY A 10 10.92 -14.87 -5.23
N LEU A 11 10.77 -13.66 -4.68
CA LEU A 11 9.66 -12.76 -5.00
C LEU A 11 10.00 -11.87 -6.20
N ASP A 12 9.02 -11.64 -7.07
CA ASP A 12 9.08 -10.63 -8.14
C ASP A 12 8.19 -9.44 -7.79
N VAL A 13 8.80 -8.27 -7.62
CA VAL A 13 8.10 -7.01 -7.32
C VAL A 13 8.01 -6.14 -8.56
N SER A 14 6.95 -5.33 -8.68
CA SER A 14 6.85 -4.30 -9.69
C SER A 14 8.02 -3.29 -9.58
N GLU A 15 8.52 -2.81 -10.72
CA GLU A 15 9.62 -1.82 -10.76
C GLU A 15 9.26 -0.50 -10.06
N ILE A 16 7.96 -0.23 -9.90
CA ILE A 16 7.40 0.87 -9.11
C ILE A 16 6.72 0.29 -7.87
N CYS A 17 7.00 0.85 -6.69
CA CYS A 17 6.32 0.56 -5.42
C CYS A 17 5.29 1.65 -5.11
N LEU A 18 4.12 1.26 -4.58
CA LEU A 18 3.11 2.19 -4.10
C LEU A 18 3.38 2.56 -2.64
N GLY A 19 3.85 3.78 -2.40
CA GLY A 19 3.97 4.34 -1.04
C GLY A 19 2.63 4.92 -0.55
N THR A 20 2.38 4.81 0.76
CA THR A 20 1.03 5.01 1.33
C THR A 20 0.94 6.03 2.47
N MET A 21 2.03 6.72 2.79
CA MET A 21 2.18 7.54 4.02
C MET A 21 1.20 8.71 4.21
N THR A 22 0.36 9.03 3.21
CA THR A 22 -0.61 10.14 3.25
C THR A 22 -2.03 9.70 3.63
N TRP A 23 -2.29 8.39 3.67
CA TRP A 23 -3.64 7.84 3.84
C TRP A 23 -4.06 7.80 5.31
N GLY A 24 -5.18 8.44 5.62
CA GLY A 24 -5.67 8.64 6.99
C GLY A 24 -5.37 10.02 7.56
N SER A 25 -4.62 10.86 6.85
CA SER A 25 -4.36 12.28 7.16
C SER A 25 -4.73 13.22 6.01
N GLN A 26 -3.97 13.18 4.91
CA GLN A 26 -4.17 14.00 3.72
C GLN A 26 -5.15 13.38 2.74
N ASN A 27 -5.15 12.04 2.67
CA ASN A 27 -6.10 11.28 1.88
C ASN A 27 -7.06 10.53 2.78
N SER A 28 -8.31 10.50 2.36
CA SER A 28 -9.34 9.62 2.92
C SER A 28 -9.09 8.15 2.56
N GLU A 29 -9.76 7.23 3.26
CA GLU A 29 -9.75 5.81 2.94
C GLU A 29 -10.17 5.54 1.48
N ALA A 30 -11.25 6.19 1.02
CA ALA A 30 -11.76 6.03 -0.34
C ALA A 30 -10.74 6.47 -1.40
N GLU A 31 -9.99 7.55 -1.14
CA GLU A 31 -8.91 7.99 -2.04
C GLU A 31 -7.72 7.03 -2.02
N GLY A 32 -7.36 6.49 -0.86
CA GLY A 32 -6.35 5.43 -0.75
C GLY A 32 -6.75 4.17 -1.52
N HIS A 33 -8.01 3.75 -1.41
CA HIS A 33 -8.58 2.62 -2.16
C HIS A 33 -8.54 2.87 -3.66
N ALA A 34 -8.95 4.06 -4.11
CA ALA A 34 -8.88 4.43 -5.53
C ALA A 34 -7.44 4.42 -6.06
N GLN A 35 -6.46 4.86 -5.27
CA GLN A 35 -5.05 4.79 -5.63
C GLN A 35 -4.54 3.34 -5.70
N MET A 36 -4.93 2.47 -4.77
CA MET A 36 -4.61 1.03 -4.82
C MET A 36 -5.21 0.36 -6.05
N ASP A 37 -6.48 0.61 -6.34
CA ASP A 37 -7.15 0.06 -7.53
C ASP A 37 -6.46 0.51 -8.82
N TYR A 38 -6.12 1.80 -8.92
CA TYR A 38 -5.39 2.34 -10.05
C TYR A 38 -4.00 1.69 -10.21
N ALA A 39 -3.25 1.56 -9.11
CA ALA A 39 -1.92 0.96 -9.13
C ALA A 39 -1.99 -0.50 -9.61
N VAL A 40 -2.93 -1.28 -9.09
CA VAL A 40 -3.13 -2.67 -9.50
C VAL A 40 -3.60 -2.79 -10.95
N ALA A 41 -4.47 -1.90 -11.42
CA ALA A 41 -4.89 -1.86 -12.82
C ALA A 41 -3.70 -1.65 -13.78
N HIS A 42 -2.61 -1.04 -13.32
CA HIS A 42 -1.37 -0.86 -14.07
C HIS A 42 -0.30 -1.91 -13.77
N GLY A 43 -0.64 -2.94 -12.98
CA GLY A 43 0.21 -4.09 -12.67
C GLY A 43 1.20 -3.86 -11.53
N VAL A 44 1.02 -2.83 -10.69
CA VAL A 44 1.78 -2.70 -9.44
C VAL A 44 1.34 -3.80 -8.48
N ASN A 45 2.30 -4.52 -7.90
CA ASN A 45 2.06 -5.57 -6.91
C ASN A 45 2.79 -5.32 -5.59
N PHE A 46 3.58 -4.25 -5.47
CA PHE A 46 4.41 -3.98 -4.31
C PHE A 46 3.96 -2.71 -3.60
N PHE A 47 3.44 -2.86 -2.38
CA PHE A 47 2.91 -1.78 -1.56
C PHE A 47 3.78 -1.61 -0.30
N ASP A 48 4.07 -0.36 0.04
CA ASP A 48 4.88 0.03 1.20
C ASP A 48 4.02 0.80 2.20
N THR A 49 4.03 0.34 3.45
CA THR A 49 3.37 0.99 4.59
C THR A 49 4.27 0.91 5.83
N ALA A 50 3.82 1.42 6.98
CA ALA A 50 4.53 1.34 8.24
C ALA A 50 3.58 1.60 9.42
N GLU A 51 3.90 1.06 10.60
CA GLU A 51 3.10 1.27 11.83
C GLU A 51 2.90 2.75 12.18
N MET A 52 3.86 3.61 11.82
CA MET A 52 3.81 5.05 12.12
C MET A 52 2.99 5.87 11.11
N TYR A 53 2.61 5.29 9.97
CA TYR A 53 1.88 6.01 8.93
C TYR A 53 0.41 6.25 9.36
N PRO A 54 -0.18 7.40 8.98
CA PRO A 54 0.36 8.42 8.09
C PRO A 54 1.28 9.44 8.80
N THR A 55 2.22 10.00 8.05
CA THR A 55 3.24 10.95 8.55
C THR A 55 3.13 12.36 7.95
N THR A 56 2.11 12.62 7.13
CA THR A 56 1.93 13.90 6.44
C THR A 56 0.59 14.56 6.78
N PRO A 57 0.47 15.28 7.92
CA PRO A 57 1.44 15.39 9.00
C PRO A 57 1.36 14.18 9.96
N LEU A 58 2.44 13.96 10.72
CA LEU A 58 2.46 12.97 11.80
C LEU A 58 1.63 13.49 12.99
N ALA A 59 0.67 12.69 13.45
CA ALA A 59 -0.15 12.97 14.62
C ALA A 59 -0.41 11.69 15.42
N LYS A 60 -0.42 11.79 16.75
CA LYS A 60 -0.59 10.62 17.63
C LYS A 60 -1.94 9.92 17.40
N GLU A 61 -2.96 10.68 17.04
CA GLU A 61 -4.33 10.24 16.83
C GLU A 61 -4.53 9.50 15.49
N THR A 62 -3.54 9.58 14.60
CA THR A 62 -3.61 8.99 13.26
C THR A 62 -2.65 7.82 13.05
N VAL A 63 -1.67 7.60 13.95
CA VAL A 63 -0.74 6.46 13.88
C VAL A 63 -1.48 5.14 13.64
N GLY A 64 -1.00 4.36 12.67
CA GLY A 64 -1.56 3.05 12.28
C GLY A 64 -2.71 3.11 11.29
N ARG A 65 -3.33 4.28 11.04
CA ARG A 65 -4.49 4.38 10.13
C ARG A 65 -4.19 3.96 8.71
N THR A 66 -2.95 4.15 8.24
CA THR A 66 -2.60 3.72 6.88
C THR A 66 -2.67 2.20 6.74
N GLU A 67 -2.21 1.44 7.74
CA GLU A 67 -2.32 -0.02 7.73
C GLU A 67 -3.79 -0.48 7.84
N GLU A 68 -4.63 0.22 8.61
CA GLU A 68 -6.07 -0.03 8.66
C GLU A 68 -6.72 0.13 7.28
N ILE A 69 -6.39 1.20 6.55
CA ILE A 69 -6.88 1.49 5.19
C ILE A 69 -6.40 0.46 4.17
N VAL A 70 -5.13 0.06 4.23
CA VAL A 70 -4.59 -1.02 3.38
C VAL A 70 -5.30 -2.34 3.69
N GLY A 71 -5.51 -2.64 4.97
CA GLY A 71 -6.17 -3.85 5.44
C GLY A 71 -7.63 -3.93 4.97
N SER A 72 -8.39 -2.83 5.05
CA SER A 72 -9.78 -2.78 4.59
C SER A 72 -9.87 -3.01 3.08
N TRP A 73 -8.96 -2.43 2.29
CA TRP A 73 -8.90 -2.64 0.85
C TRP A 73 -8.51 -4.08 0.47
N LEU A 74 -7.52 -4.67 1.14
CA LEU A 74 -7.12 -6.06 0.88
C LEU A 74 -8.28 -7.03 1.17
N LYS A 75 -9.02 -6.78 2.25
CA LYS A 75 -10.22 -7.56 2.60
C LYS A 75 -11.32 -7.40 1.56
N ALA A 76 -11.59 -6.18 1.10
CA ALA A 76 -12.66 -5.89 0.14
C ALA A 76 -12.33 -6.37 -1.28
N SER A 77 -11.08 -6.22 -1.73
CA SER A 77 -10.64 -6.56 -3.08
C SER A 77 -10.42 -8.06 -3.29
N GLY A 78 -10.14 -8.81 -2.23
CA GLY A 78 -9.78 -10.24 -2.31
C GLY A 78 -8.39 -10.51 -2.90
N LYS A 79 -7.61 -9.46 -3.20
CA LYS A 79 -6.33 -9.54 -3.92
C LYS A 79 -5.13 -9.83 -3.03
N ARG A 80 -5.33 -10.31 -1.79
CA ARG A 80 -4.22 -10.46 -0.82
C ARG A 80 -3.08 -11.31 -1.37
N GLN A 81 -3.37 -12.37 -2.13
CA GLN A 81 -2.33 -13.24 -2.68
C GLN A 81 -1.55 -12.62 -3.85
N ASP A 82 -2.09 -11.57 -4.47
CA ASP A 82 -1.48 -10.90 -5.62
C ASP A 82 -0.58 -9.73 -5.21
N ILE A 83 -0.64 -9.30 -3.94
CA ILE A 83 0.05 -8.12 -3.43
C ILE A 83 1.14 -8.51 -2.42
N ILE A 84 2.33 -7.98 -2.65
CA ILE A 84 3.47 -7.98 -1.73
C ILE A 84 3.34 -6.71 -0.88
N VAL A 85 3.14 -6.87 0.42
CA VAL A 85 3.05 -5.77 1.39
C VAL A 85 4.34 -5.76 2.21
N ALA A 86 5.03 -4.61 2.21
CA ALA A 86 6.10 -4.31 3.17
C ALA A 86 5.55 -3.35 4.23
N THR A 87 5.87 -3.64 5.50
CA THR A 87 5.59 -2.82 6.68
C THR A 87 6.77 -2.93 7.64
#